data_AF-A0AA41RS63-F1
#
_entry.id   AF-A0AA41RS63-F1
#
_cell.length_a   1.000
_cell.length_b   1.000
_cell.length_c   1.000
_cell.angle_alpha   90.00
_cell.angle_beta   90.00
_cell.angle_gamma   90.00
#
_symmetry.space_group_name_H-M   'P 1'
#
loop_
_entity.id
_entity.type
_entity.pdbx_description
1 polymer ?
#
loop_
_entity_poly.entity_id
_entity_poly.type
_entity_poly.pdbx_seq_one_letter_code
_entity_poly.pdbx_strand_id
1 'polypeptide(L)'
;ISRGVRSEVHKAKDTATGRIVALKVVQVDRLDSASLRSVTKQLIILRRLDHHPNIIKLEGLVISSKNKRYCKLHLVFEYMEHSLSDLLATSRGIKFSETQ
;
A
#
# COMPACT_ATOMS: atom_id res chain seq x y z
N ILE A 1 8.02 0.84 -6.90
CA ILE A 1 7.39 2.19 -6.81
C ILE A 1 6.44 2.30 -7.98
N SER A 2 5.13 2.40 -7.72
CA SER A 2 4.10 2.29 -8.76
C SER A 2 3.18 3.51 -8.78
N ARG A 3 2.63 3.82 -9.95
CA ARG A 3 1.68 4.93 -10.15
C ARG A 3 0.43 4.40 -10.84
N GLY A 4 -0.72 4.62 -10.21
CA GLY A 4 -2.05 4.42 -10.77
C GLY A 4 -2.78 5.76 -10.91
N VAL A 5 -3.98 5.72 -11.50
CA VAL A 5 -4.76 6.92 -11.86
C VAL A 5 -5.03 7.83 -10.66
N ARG A 6 -5.33 7.24 -9.49
CA ARG A 6 -5.66 7.98 -8.25
C ARG A 6 -4.83 7.54 -7.05
N SER A 7 -3.76 6.81 -7.28
CA SER A 7 -2.90 6.28 -6.23
C SER A 7 -1.47 6.16 -6.67
N GLU A 8 -0.54 6.39 -5.76
CA GLU A 8 0.90 6.24 -5.98
C GLU A 8 1.54 5.56 -4.78
N VAL A 9 2.57 4.76 -5.02
CA VAL A 9 3.30 4.02 -3.99
C VAL A 9 4.77 4.40 -4.06
N HIS A 10 5.29 4.98 -2.99
CA HIS A 10 6.67 5.40 -2.86
C HIS A 10 7.42 4.54 -1.85
N LYS A 11 8.72 4.34 -2.07
CA LYS A 11 9.64 3.87 -1.03
C LYS A 11 10.01 5.10 -0.19
N ALA A 12 9.83 5.01 1.13
CA ALA A 12 10.15 6.07 2.06
C ALA A 12 10.99 5.54 3.23
N LYS A 13 11.59 6.45 3.99
CA LYS A 13 12.32 6.15 5.21
C LYS A 13 11.63 6.85 6.37
N ASP A 14 11.25 6.09 7.39
CA ASP A 14 10.82 6.65 8.67
C ASP A 14 12.01 7.38 9.31
N THR A 15 11.85 8.67 9.56
CA THR A 15 12.92 9.53 10.10
C THR A 15 13.22 9.26 11.57
N ALA A 16 12.25 8.73 12.33
CA ALA A 16 12.43 8.42 13.74
C ALA A 16 13.13 7.07 13.94
N THR A 17 12.73 6.05 13.17
CA THR A 17 13.25 4.68 13.33
C THR A 17 14.33 4.29 12.31
N GLY A 18 14.45 5.05 11.22
CA GLY A 18 15.32 4.72 10.10
C GLY A 18 14.83 3.59 9.21
N ARG A 19 13.67 2.97 9.52
CA ARG A 19 13.11 1.84 8.76
C ARG A 19 12.63 2.28 7.38
N ILE A 20 12.84 1.42 6.39
CA ILE A 20 12.29 1.59 5.06
C ILE A 20 10.83 1.13 5.06
N VAL A 21 9.95 1.95 4.50
CA VAL A 21 8.51 1.71 4.44
C VAL A 21 7.98 1.93 3.02
N ALA A 22 6.82 1.35 2.72
CA ALA A 22 6.06 1.63 1.51
C ALA A 22 4.95 2.63 1.82
N LEU A 23 4.99 3.82 1.20
CA LEU A 23 4.01 4.87 1.37
C LEU A 23 3.03 4.87 0.19
N LYS A 24 1.82 4.35 0.40
CA LYS A 24 0.74 4.40 -0.58
C LYS A 24 -0.13 5.64 -0.35
N VAL A 25 -0.10 6.57 -1.28
CA VAL A 25 -0.92 7.79 -1.28
C VAL A 25 -2.12 7.56 -2.18
N VAL A 26 -3.33 7.73 -1.65
CA VAL A 26 -4.60 7.52 -2.38
C VAL A 26 -5.43 8.79 -2.33
N GLN A 27 -5.85 9.32 -3.48
CA GLN A 27 -6.76 10.46 -3.55
C GLN A 27 -8.21 9.98 -3.62
N VAL A 28 -9.00 10.31 -2.61
CA VAL A 28 -10.41 9.94 -2.46
C VAL A 28 -11.31 11.14 -2.74
N ASP A 29 -12.41 10.93 -3.48
CA ASP A 29 -13.47 11.92 -3.67
C ASP A 29 -14.50 11.69 -2.56
N ARG A 30 -14.70 12.69 -1.72
CA ARG A 30 -15.59 12.65 -0.56
C ARG A 30 -17.06 12.64 -0.96
N LEU A 31 -17.38 13.07 -2.18
CA LEU A 31 -18.74 13.05 -2.71
C LEU A 31 -19.07 11.70 -3.36
N ASP A 32 -18.06 10.90 -3.69
CA ASP A 32 -18.24 9.55 -4.23
C ASP A 32 -18.33 8.52 -3.09
N SER A 33 -19.57 8.29 -2.65
CA SER A 33 -19.88 7.33 -1.59
C SER A 33 -19.46 5.89 -1.91
N ALA A 34 -19.43 5.49 -3.19
CA ALA A 34 -19.03 4.15 -3.61
C ALA A 34 -17.52 3.96 -3.45
N SER A 35 -16.73 4.94 -3.92
CA SER A 35 -15.28 4.97 -3.71
C SER A 35 -14.92 4.97 -2.22
N LEU A 36 -15.57 5.81 -1.42
CA LEU A 36 -15.35 5.85 0.04
C LEU A 36 -15.65 4.51 0.71
N ARG A 37 -16.77 3.88 0.34
CA ARG A 37 -17.16 2.57 0.89
C ARG A 37 -16.14 1.50 0.50
N SER A 38 -15.64 1.51 -0.73
CA SER A 38 -14.62 0.56 -1.20
C SER A 38 -13.32 0.68 -0.39
N VAL A 39 -12.81 1.91 -0.23
CA VAL A 39 -11.60 2.17 0.56
C VAL A 39 -11.79 1.78 2.03
N THR A 40 -12.93 2.14 2.62
CA THR A 40 -13.24 1.83 4.01
C THR A 40 -13.30 0.31 4.25
N LYS A 41 -13.94 -0.44 3.35
CA LYS A 41 -13.99 -1.91 3.45
C LYS A 41 -12.61 -2.55 3.40
N GLN A 42 -11.74 -2.09 2.49
CA GLN A 42 -10.37 -2.60 2.39
C GLN A 42 -9.57 -2.33 3.67
N LEU A 43 -9.67 -1.12 4.25
CA LEU A 43 -9.00 -0.78 5.51
C LEU A 43 -9.51 -1.62 6.68
N ILE A 44 -10.83 -1.87 6.76
CA ILE A 44 -11.41 -2.73 7.80
C ILE A 44 -10.88 -4.16 7.68
N ILE A 45 -10.84 -4.71 6.46
CA ILE A 45 -10.33 -6.06 6.21
C ILE A 45 -8.85 -6.15 6.59
N LEU A 46 -8.02 -5.19 6.14
CA LEU A 46 -6.60 -5.16 6.49
C LEU A 46 -6.38 -5.10 8.00
N ARG A 47 -7.14 -4.26 8.72
CA ARG A 47 -7.04 -4.16 10.19
C ARG A 47 -7.43 -5.45 10.91
N ARG A 48 -8.37 -6.23 10.36
CA ARG A 48 -8.75 -7.53 10.93
C ARG A 48 -7.71 -8.62 10.68
N LEU A 49 -6.85 -8.44 9.69
CA LEU A 49 -5.85 -9.42 9.26
C LEU A 49 -4.43 -9.08 9.74
N ASP A 50 -4.26 -8.03 10.54
CA ASP A 50 -2.97 -7.44 10.94
C ASP A 50 -2.00 -8.42 11.64
N HIS A 51 -2.51 -9.51 12.22
CA HIS A 51 -1.71 -10.51 12.93
C HIS A 51 -1.27 -11.70 12.05
N HIS A 52 -1.66 -11.74 10.77
CA HIS A 52 -1.35 -12.87 9.90
C HIS A 52 0.04 -12.72 9.25
N PRO A 53 0.92 -13.74 9.32
CA PRO A 53 2.31 -13.61 8.87
C PRO A 53 2.48 -13.37 7.36
N ASN A 54 1.49 -13.77 6.55
CA ASN A 54 1.52 -13.62 5.09
C ASN A 54 0.68 -12.45 4.56
N ILE A 55 0.27 -11.51 5.43
CA ILE A 55 -0.53 -10.35 5.03
C ILE A 55 0.23 -9.08 5.40
N ILE A 56 0.36 -8.19 4.42
CA ILE A 56 1.14 -6.96 4.59
C ILE A 56 0.55 -6.06 5.68
N LYS A 57 1.41 -5.58 6.58
CA LYS A 57 1.01 -4.78 7.74
C LYS A 57 0.76 -3.31 7.38
N LEU A 58 -0.37 -2.76 7.85
CA LEU A 58 -0.66 -1.33 7.82
C LEU A 58 -0.14 -0.66 9.10
N GLU A 59 1.10 -0.18 9.07
CA GLU A 59 1.77 0.44 10.22
C GLU A 59 1.20 1.83 10.55
N GLY A 60 0.67 2.55 9.57
CA GLY A 60 0.17 3.92 9.79
C GLY A 60 -0.85 4.40 8.76
N LEU A 61 -1.72 5.33 9.18
CA LEU A 61 -2.68 6.03 8.33
C LEU A 61 -2.68 7.51 8.70
N VAL A 62 -2.42 8.37 7.71
CA VAL A 62 -2.58 9.83 7.84
C VAL A 62 -3.58 10.32 6.80
N ILE A 63 -4.54 11.13 7.24
CA ILE A 63 -5.54 11.74 6.37
C ILE A 63 -5.20 13.23 6.23
N SER A 64 -4.92 13.66 5.01
CA SER A 64 -4.74 15.06 4.68
C SER A 64 -5.86 15.53 3.77
N SER A 65 -6.50 16.65 4.12
CA SER A 65 -7.54 17.25 3.29
C SER A 65 -6.90 18.19 2.26
N LYS A 66 -7.24 18.05 0.98
CA LYS A 66 -6.80 18.98 -0.07
C LYS A 66 -7.82 20.11 -0.23
N ASN A 67 -9.11 19.76 -0.14
CA ASN A 67 -10.25 20.68 -0.14
C ASN A 67 -11.51 19.94 0.35
N LYS A 68 -12.68 20.60 0.32
CA LYS A 68 -13.95 19.99 0.76
C LYS A 68 -14.34 18.72 -0.02
N ARG A 69 -13.88 18.58 -1.27
CA ARG A 69 -14.23 17.46 -2.17
C ARG A 69 -13.22 16.32 -2.12
N TYR A 70 -11.92 16.59 -1.99
CA TYR A 70 -10.88 15.56 -2.08
C TYR A 70 -10.01 15.50 -0.83
N CYS A 71 -9.71 14.28 -0.38
CA CYS A 71 -8.66 14.01 0.60
C CYS A 71 -7.61 13.04 0.06
N LYS A 72 -6.39 13.13 0.61
CA LYS A 72 -5.33 12.15 0.39
C LYS A 72 -5.18 11.30 1.65
N LEU A 73 -5.28 9.99 1.47
CA LEU A 73 -4.93 8.99 2.47
C LEU A 73 -3.48 8.59 2.24
N HIS A 74 -2.64 8.75 3.25
CA HIS A 74 -1.26 8.30 3.27
C HIS A 74 -1.22 7.04 4.13
N LEU A 75 -1.05 5.90 3.47
CA LEU A 75 -1.04 4.58 4.08
C LEU A 75 0.42 4.11 4.15
N VAL A 76 0.89 3.85 5.36
CA VAL A 76 2.25 3.37 5.62
C VAL A 76 2.19 1.87 5.79
N PHE A 77 2.87 1.15 4.91
CA PHE A 77 3.02 -0.29 4.95
C PHE A 77 4.48 -0.67 5.17
N GLU A 78 4.71 -1.88 5.65
CA GLU A 78 6.04 -2.49 5.54
C GLU A 78 6.50 -2.53 4.08
N TYR A 79 7.81 -2.39 3.84
CA TYR A 79 8.37 -2.42 2.51
C TYR A 79 8.77 -3.85 2.13
N MET A 80 8.20 -4.36 1.04
CA MET A 80 8.67 -5.60 0.40
C MET A 80 9.68 -5.26 -0.69
N GLU A 81 10.77 -6.01 -0.74
CA GLU A 81 11.85 -5.76 -1.70
C GLU A 81 11.42 -6.04 -3.14
N HIS A 82 10.61 -7.09 -3.33
CA HIS A 82 10.13 -7.53 -4.62
C HIS A 82 8.63 -7.86 -4.59
N SER A 83 7.94 -7.61 -5.69
CA SER A 83 6.71 -8.32 -6.01
C SER A 83 7.01 -9.60 -6.81
N LEU A 84 6.07 -10.54 -6.83
CA LEU A 84 6.20 -11.73 -7.68
C LEU A 84 6.36 -11.36 -9.16
N SER A 85 5.65 -10.34 -9.63
CA SER A 85 5.78 -9.82 -11.00
C SER A 85 7.19 -9.28 -11.27
N ASP A 86 7.80 -8.58 -10.30
CA ASP A 86 9.18 -8.10 -10.43
C ASP A 86 10.17 -9.27 -10.50
N LEU A 87 9.99 -10.30 -9.68
CA LEU A 87 10.84 -11.51 -9.70
C LEU A 87 10.73 -12.25 -11.04
N LEU A 88 9.51 -12.41 -11.56
CA LEU A 88 9.26 -13.04 -12.85
C LEU A 88 9.85 -12.24 -14.02
N ALA A 89 9.78 -10.91 -13.96
CA ALA A 89 10.35 -10.03 -14.98
C ALA A 89 11.89 -10.02 -14.95
N THR A 90 12.50 -10.23 -13.77
CA THR A 90 13.96 -10.24 -13.56
C THR A 90 14.59 -11.61 -13.84
N SER A 91 13.88 -12.52 -14.52
CA SER A 91 14.19 -13.96 -14.71
C SER A 91 15.56 -14.33 -15.32
N ARG A 92 16.47 -13.40 -15.57
CA ARG A 92 17.89 -13.71 -15.78
C ARG A 92 18.56 -14.05 -14.45
N GLY A 93 18.39 -15.29 -14.00
CA GLY A 93 19.16 -15.88 -12.89
C GLY A 93 18.34 -16.40 -11.71
N ILE A 94 17.05 -16.06 -11.61
CA ILE A 94 16.16 -16.57 -10.57
C ILE A 94 15.52 -17.88 -11.06
N LYS A 95 15.88 -19.00 -10.46
CA LYS A 95 15.26 -20.31 -10.69
C LYS A 95 14.22 -20.56 -9.61
N PHE A 96 12.96 -20.71 -9.99
CA PHE A 96 11.91 -21.17 -9.09
C PHE A 96 11.92 -22.70 -9.03
N SER A 97 11.70 -23.26 -7.84
CA SER A 97 11.46 -24.70 -7.69
C SER A 97 10.05 -25.05 -8.17
N GLU A 98 9.84 -26.31 -8.54
CA GLU A 98 8.49 -26.81 -8.83
C GLU A 98 7.56 -26.68 -7.62
N THR A 99 6.25 -26.66 -7.89
CA THR A 99 5.21 -26.69 -6.86
C THR A 99 5.33 -27.96 -6.03
N GLN A 100 5.41 -27.81 -4.69
CA GLN A 100 5.37 -28.92 -3.74
C GLN A 100 3.96 -29.48 -3.58
#